data_AF-A0A7X9GPL9-F1
#
_entry.id   AF-A0A7X9GPL9-F1
#
_cell.length_a   1.000
_cell.length_b   1.000
_cell.length_c   1.000
_cell.angle_alpha   90.00
_cell.angle_beta   90.00
_cell.angle_gamma   90.00
#
_symmetry.space_group_name_H-M   'P 1'
#
loop_
_entity.id
_entity.type
_entity.pdbx_description
1 polymer ?
#
loop_
_entity_poly.entity_id
_entity_poly.type
_entity_poly.pdbx_seq_one_letter_code
_entity_poly.pdbx_strand_id
1 'polypeptide(L)'
;MEEEILKLKNQLCFPLYACAKEVVKKYKPFLDAIDLTYTQYITMMVMWEHKEINVKSLGEYLYLDSGTLTPVLKKLASKKL
;
A
#
# COMPACT_ATOMS: atom_id res chain seq x y z
N MET A 1 11.08 15.12 -31.44
CA MET A 1 10.20 15.91 -30.54
C MET A 1 9.48 14.99 -29.56
N GLU A 2 8.92 13.88 -30.02
CA GLU A 2 8.25 12.88 -29.18
C GLU A 2 9.17 12.24 -28.11
N GLU A 3 10.45 11.99 -28.43
CA GLU A 3 11.40 11.41 -27.47
C GLU A 3 11.76 12.32 -26.29
N GLU A 4 11.69 13.66 -26.44
CA GLU A 4 11.97 14.58 -25.33
C GLU A 4 10.90 14.47 -24.25
N ILE A 5 9.63 14.29 -24.64
CA ILE A 5 8.52 14.15 -23.71
C ILE A 5 8.74 12.89 -22.86
N LEU A 6 9.20 11.79 -23.44
CA LEU A 6 9.41 10.51 -22.75
C LEU A 6 10.61 10.49 -21.77
N LYS A 7 11.43 11.55 -21.70
CA LYS A 7 12.55 11.60 -20.75
C LYS A 7 12.05 11.62 -19.30
N LEU A 8 12.71 10.85 -18.45
CA LEU A 8 12.35 10.68 -17.02
C LEU A 8 12.12 12.00 -16.27
N LYS A 9 12.98 13.00 -16.49
CA LYS A 9 12.88 14.34 -15.88
C LYS A 9 11.58 15.10 -16.25
N ASN A 10 10.95 14.72 -17.35
CA ASN A 10 9.72 15.33 -17.87
C ASN A 10 8.47 14.50 -17.50
N GLN A 11 8.63 13.40 -16.74
CA GLN A 11 7.55 12.49 -16.38
C GLN A 11 7.11 12.74 -14.93
N LEU A 12 5.92 13.31 -14.72
CA LEU A 12 5.36 13.55 -13.38
C LEU A 12 5.18 12.25 -12.57
N CYS A 13 4.94 11.12 -13.24
CA CYS A 13 4.76 9.83 -12.56
C CYS A 13 6.02 9.38 -11.81
N PHE A 14 7.22 9.76 -12.28
CA PHE A 14 8.47 9.30 -11.69
C PHE A 14 8.78 9.89 -10.30
N PRO A 15 8.73 11.21 -10.07
CA PRO A 15 8.91 11.76 -8.73
C PRO A 15 7.84 11.27 -7.76
N LEU A 16 6.59 11.02 -8.21
CA LEU A 16 5.54 10.42 -7.37
C LEU A 16 5.87 8.98 -6.99
N TYR A 17 6.32 8.15 -7.95
CA TYR A 17 6.79 6.79 -7.70
C TYR A 17 7.97 6.77 -6.72
N ALA A 18 8.97 7.64 -6.93
CA ALA A 18 10.14 7.75 -6.07
C ALA A 18 9.75 8.16 -4.64
N CYS A 19 8.84 9.14 -4.50
CA CYS A 19 8.31 9.58 -3.22
C CYS A 19 7.58 8.45 -2.49
N ALA A 20 6.65 7.77 -3.15
CA ALA A 20 5.91 6.64 -2.56
C ALA A 20 6.86 5.52 -2.11
N LYS A 21 7.88 5.20 -2.91
CA LYS A 21 8.91 4.20 -2.56
C LYS A 21 9.70 4.60 -1.32
N GLU A 22 10.11 5.87 -1.21
CA GLU A 22 10.85 6.35 -0.04
C GLU A 22 9.97 6.42 1.21
N VAL A 23 8.67 6.73 1.09
CA VAL A 23 7.72 6.62 2.21
C VAL A 23 7.68 5.18 2.73
N VAL A 24 7.43 4.20 1.86
CA VAL A 24 7.40 2.77 2.24
C VAL A 24 8.71 2.35 2.93
N LYS A 25 9.86 2.78 2.39
CA LYS A 25 11.18 2.49 2.96
C LYS A 25 11.37 3.08 4.35
N LYS A 26 10.86 4.30 4.60
CA LYS A 26 10.92 4.94 5.93
C LYS A 26 10.05 4.24 6.97
N TYR A 27 8.92 3.66 6.57
CA TYR A 27 8.05 2.90 7.47
C TYR A 27 8.61 1.51 7.80
N LYS A 28 9.40 0.92 6.89
CA LYS A 28 9.95 -0.43 7.01
C LYS A 28 10.55 -0.77 8.39
N PRO A 29 11.51 -0.02 8.97
CA PRO A 29 12.10 -0.39 10.25
C PRO A 29 11.10 -0.47 11.41
N PHE A 30 10.04 0.37 11.39
CA PHE A 30 9.00 0.36 12.42
C PHE A 30 8.04 -0.81 12.25
N LEU A 31 7.68 -1.12 11.00
CA LEU A 31 6.76 -2.20 10.70
C LEU A 31 7.44 -3.58 10.83
N ASP A 32 8.72 -3.68 10.49
CA ASP A 32 9.52 -4.91 10.68
C ASP A 32 9.58 -5.31 12.17
N ALA A 33 9.63 -4.33 13.09
CA ALA A 33 9.63 -4.58 14.54
C ALA A 33 8.35 -5.24 15.07
N ILE A 34 7.24 -5.11 14.34
CA ILE A 34 5.93 -5.70 14.66
C ILE A 34 5.47 -6.71 13.60
N ASP A 35 6.40 -7.19 12.76
CA ASP A 35 6.15 -8.13 11.69
C ASP A 35 4.97 -7.70 10.78
N LEU A 36 4.99 -6.46 10.28
CA LEU A 36 4.00 -5.95 9.33
C LEU A 36 4.66 -5.47 8.03
N THR A 37 3.94 -5.62 6.92
CA THR A 37 4.27 -4.91 5.68
C THR A 37 3.51 -3.58 5.59
N TYR A 38 3.97 -2.67 4.72
CA TYR A 38 3.26 -1.40 4.50
C TYR A 38 1.82 -1.60 4.01
N THR A 39 1.59 -2.56 3.10
CA THR A 39 0.23 -2.89 2.64
C THR A 39 -0.65 -3.40 3.77
N GLN A 40 -0.10 -4.22 4.66
CA GLN A 40 -0.83 -4.68 5.84
C GLN A 40 -1.16 -3.52 6.78
N TYR A 41 -0.23 -2.59 6.97
CA TYR A 41 -0.43 -1.40 7.80
C TYR A 41 -1.55 -0.49 7.26
N ILE A 42 -1.56 -0.16 5.97
CA ILE A 42 -2.65 0.65 5.39
C ILE A 42 -3.99 -0.08 5.43
N THR A 43 -4.00 -1.41 5.31
CA THR A 43 -5.21 -2.22 5.52
C THR A 43 -5.74 -2.08 6.95
N MET A 44 -4.86 -2.16 7.95
CA MET A 44 -5.23 -1.95 9.36
C MET A 44 -5.76 -0.54 9.61
N MET A 45 -5.20 0.50 8.97
CA MET A 45 -5.71 1.87 9.11
C MET A 45 -7.19 1.99 8.70
N VAL A 46 -7.57 1.41 7.56
CA VAL A 46 -8.97 1.40 7.12
C VAL A 46 -9.85 0.60 8.09
N MET A 47 -9.37 -0.53 8.61
CA MET A 47 -10.12 -1.35 9.57
C MET A 47 -10.26 -0.68 10.96
N TRP A 48 -9.29 0.12 11.39
CA TRP A 48 -9.38 0.89 12.63
C TRP A 48 -10.41 2.01 12.53
N GLU A 49 -10.51 2.64 11.36
CA GLU A 49 -11.53 3.65 11.06
C GLU A 49 -12.92 3.01 10.91
N HIS A 50 -13.01 1.91 10.17
CA HIS A 50 -14.23 1.16 9.91
C HIS A 50 -14.20 -0.17 10.67
N LYS A 51 -14.69 -0.15 11.93
CA LYS A 51 -14.76 -1.32 12.84
C LYS A 51 -15.16 -2.62 12.15
N GLU A 52 -16.10 -2.55 11.21
CA GLU A 52 -16.47 -3.64 10.30
C GLU A 52 -16.55 -3.11 8.87
N ILE A 53 -15.91 -3.81 7.94
CA ILE A 53 -15.92 -3.48 6.50
C ILE A 53 -15.82 -4.75 5.66
N ASN A 54 -16.56 -4.80 4.55
CA ASN A 54 -16.45 -5.90 3.61
C ASN A 54 -15.23 -5.74 2.69
N VAL A 55 -14.74 -6.84 2.09
CA VAL A 55 -13.53 -6.85 1.26
C VAL A 55 -13.64 -5.95 0.03
N LYS A 56 -14.85 -5.80 -0.54
CA LYS A 56 -15.08 -4.94 -1.71
C LYS A 56 -14.85 -3.47 -1.35
N SER A 57 -15.50 -2.99 -0.29
CA SER A 57 -15.33 -1.62 0.20
C SER A 57 -13.90 -1.35 0.67
N LEU A 58 -13.24 -2.33 1.29
CA LEU A 58 -11.81 -2.22 1.62
C LEU A 58 -10.94 -2.02 0.36
N GLY A 59 -11.26 -2.71 -0.73
CA GLY A 59 -10.60 -2.53 -2.02
C GLY A 59 -10.83 -1.15 -2.63
N GLU A 60 -12.03 -0.59 -2.47
CA GLU A 60 -12.36 0.76 -2.89
C GLU A 60 -11.54 1.82 -2.15
N TYR A 61 -11.36 1.70 -0.81
CA TYR A 61 -10.52 2.62 -0.03
C TYR A 61 -9.03 2.54 -0.37
N LEU A 62 -8.53 1.32 -0.61
CA LEU A 62 -7.10 1.08 -0.81
C LEU A 62 -6.67 1.14 -2.28
N TYR A 63 -7.62 1.28 -3.22
CA TYR A 63 -7.40 1.13 -4.66
C TYR A 63 -6.74 -0.21 -5.01
N LEU A 64 -7.18 -1.29 -4.34
CA LEU A 64 -6.68 -2.64 -4.52
C LEU A 64 -7.80 -3.58 -4.96
N ASP A 65 -7.48 -4.51 -5.85
CA ASP A 65 -8.40 -5.58 -6.24
C ASP A 65 -8.49 -6.67 -5.14
N SER A 66 -9.54 -7.48 -5.22
CA SER A 66 -9.79 -8.57 -4.28
C SER A 66 -8.72 -9.67 -4.33
N GLY A 67 -8.08 -9.89 -5.47
CA GLY A 67 -6.98 -10.84 -5.65
C GLY A 67 -5.73 -10.42 -4.88
N THR A 68 -5.48 -9.12 -4.78
CA THR A 68 -4.40 -8.55 -3.96
C THR A 68 -4.77 -8.54 -2.47
N LEU A 69 -6.00 -8.18 -2.10
CA LEU A 69 -6.41 -8.08 -0.70
C LEU A 69 -6.58 -9.42 0.01
N THR A 70 -7.08 -10.45 -0.68
CA THR A 70 -7.30 -11.78 -0.09
C THR A 70 -6.05 -12.38 0.57
N PRO A 71 -4.87 -12.45 -0.08
CA PRO A 71 -3.65 -12.95 0.56
C PRO A 71 -3.15 -12.03 1.69
N VAL A 72 -3.36 -10.71 1.58
CA VAL A 72 -3.00 -9.74 2.64
C VAL A 72 -3.80 -10.00 3.90
N LEU A 73 -5.13 -10.13 3.78
CA LEU A 73 -6.05 -10.41 4.88
C LEU A 73 -5.78 -11.78 5.51
N LYS A 74 -5.52 -12.82 4.71
CA LYS A 74 -5.14 -14.14 5.22
C LYS A 74 -3.86 -14.09 6.06
N LYS A 75 -2.83 -13.37 5.58
CA LYS A 75 -1.58 -13.19 6.34
C LYS A 75 -1.80 -12.38 7.61
N LEU A 76 -2.57 -11.29 7.55
CA LEU A 76 -2.93 -10.48 8.73
C LEU A 76 -3.66 -11.32 9.79
N ALA A 77 -4.68 -12.08 9.40
CA ALA A 77 -5.44 -12.92 10.32
C ALA A 77 -4.61 -14.03 10.98
N SER A 78 -3.53 -14.47 10.32
CA SER A 78 -2.61 -15.46 10.88
C SER A 78 -1.59 -14.87 11.87
N LYS A 79 -1.43 -13.54 11.89
CA LYS A 79 -0.54 -12.85 12.83
C LYS A 79 -1.23 -12.75 14.19
N LYS A 80 -0.47 -12.99 15.25
CA LYS A 80 -0.90 -12.67 16.62
C LYS A 80 -0.55 -11.20 16.87
N LEU A 81 -1.47 -10.32 16.46
CA LEU A 81 -1.42 -8.88 16.76
C LEU A 81 -1.96 -8.60 18.16
#